data_AF-A0A9R1D602-F1
#
_entry.id   AF-A0A9R1D602-F1
#
_cell.length_a   1.000
_cell.length_b   1.000
_cell.length_c   1.000
_cell.angle_alpha   90.00
_cell.angle_beta   90.00
_cell.angle_gamma   90.00
#
_symmetry.space_group_name_H-M   'P 1'
#
loop_
_entity.id
_entity.type
_entity.pdbx_description
1 polymer ?
#
loop_
_entity_poly.entity_id
_entity_poly.type
_entity_poly.pdbx_seq_one_letter_code
_entity_poly.pdbx_strand_id
1 'polypeptide(L)'
;MSTQSDTIQSNARRSRSLSRGESETLGEWKRYNRSIRFYGVVLLVGTKLADVATTAVGLQYLPGITEANPVADHLFVEWGLFTGLTVLGTASVFFAVCAAELFGLEVRRRLGLPRTALFAQVSIYLTLSALFGLVAIRNGLLIADQTVYVLGETIGLGG
;
A
#
# COMPACT_ATOMS: atom_id res chain seq x y z
N MET A 1 65.48 6.72 5.37
CA MET A 1 64.64 5.80 4.58
C MET A 1 63.64 5.12 5.52
N SER A 2 62.36 5.53 5.52
CA SER A 2 61.28 4.93 6.35
C SER A 2 59.86 5.17 5.78
N THR A 3 59.75 5.66 4.54
CA THR A 3 58.47 6.18 4.01
C THR A 3 57.52 5.10 3.49
N GLN A 4 58.02 3.91 3.14
CA GLN A 4 57.24 2.87 2.47
C GLN A 4 56.28 2.10 3.42
N SER A 5 56.64 1.94 4.69
CA SER A 5 55.82 1.23 5.68
C SER A 5 54.57 2.03 6.09
N ASP A 6 54.71 3.36 6.19
CA ASP A 6 53.62 4.26 6.58
C ASP A 6 52.55 4.40 5.47
N THR A 7 52.96 4.30 4.20
CA THR A 7 52.01 4.35 3.06
C THR A 7 51.15 3.08 3.00
N ILE A 8 51.71 1.92 3.33
CA ILE A 8 50.97 0.64 3.34
C ILE A 8 49.98 0.60 4.51
N GLN A 9 50.38 1.05 5.70
CA GLN A 9 49.47 1.11 6.86
C GLN A 9 48.32 2.11 6.68
N SER A 10 48.58 3.27 6.08
CA SER A 10 47.54 4.27 5.83
C SER A 10 46.52 3.81 4.79
N ASN A 11 46.97 3.14 3.71
CA ASN A 11 46.05 2.55 2.73
C ASN A 11 45.23 1.40 3.32
N ALA A 12 45.82 0.57 4.18
CA ALA A 12 45.11 -0.50 4.87
C ALA A 12 44.06 0.02 5.89
N ARG A 13 44.34 1.14 6.56
CA ARG A 13 43.33 1.81 7.41
C ARG A 13 42.22 2.43 6.58
N ARG A 14 42.55 3.05 5.44
CA ARG A 14 41.59 3.72 4.56
C ARG A 14 40.63 2.74 3.89
N SER A 15 41.12 1.58 3.45
CA SER A 15 40.29 0.52 2.90
C SER A 15 39.35 -0.09 3.94
N ARG A 16 39.81 -0.27 5.20
CA ARG A 16 38.95 -0.70 6.31
C ARG A 16 37.88 0.33 6.66
N SER A 17 38.20 1.63 6.67
CA SER A 17 37.19 2.66 6.96
C SER A 17 36.14 2.77 5.85
N LEU A 18 36.54 2.64 4.58
CA LEU A 18 35.62 2.61 3.44
C LEU A 18 34.70 1.39 3.49
N SER A 19 35.26 0.19 3.70
CA SER A 19 34.50 -1.05 3.76
C SER A 19 33.56 -1.09 4.98
N ARG A 20 33.96 -0.50 6.11
CA ARG A 20 33.11 -0.33 7.29
C ARG A 20 31.94 0.63 7.00
N GLY A 21 32.20 1.76 6.35
CA GLY A 21 31.15 2.72 5.95
C GLY A 21 30.16 2.15 4.93
N GLU A 22 30.61 1.38 3.95
CA GLU A 22 29.72 0.66 3.02
C GLU A 22 28.86 -0.39 3.73
N SER A 23 29.41 -1.10 4.72
CA SER A 23 28.65 -2.11 5.47
C SER A 23 27.58 -1.49 6.37
N GLU A 24 27.86 -0.33 7.00
CA GLU A 24 26.90 0.39 7.84
C GLU A 24 25.76 0.97 6.99
N THR A 25 26.07 1.58 5.84
CA THR A 25 25.05 2.13 4.93
C THR A 25 24.14 1.06 4.32
N LEU A 26 24.67 -0.13 4.01
CA LEU A 26 23.87 -1.29 3.57
C LEU A 26 22.95 -1.80 4.69
N GLY A 27 23.45 -1.85 5.93
CA GLY A 27 22.69 -2.27 7.10
C GLY A 27 21.52 -1.32 7.43
N GLU A 28 21.77 -0.01 7.39
CA GLU A 28 20.74 1.02 7.56
C GLU A 28 19.69 0.96 6.45
N TRP A 29 20.12 0.86 5.19
CA TRP A 29 19.21 0.74 4.05
C TRP A 29 18.27 -0.47 4.18
N LYS A 30 18.81 -1.64 4.59
CA LYS A 30 18.01 -2.86 4.80
C LYS A 30 16.96 -2.67 5.91
N ARG A 31 17.30 -1.95 6.98
CA ARG A 31 16.35 -1.62 8.06
C ARG A 31 15.27 -0.66 7.57
N TYR A 32 15.64 0.42 6.89
CA TYR A 32 14.68 1.39 6.35
C TYR A 32 13.71 0.77 5.34
N ASN A 33 14.22 -0.04 4.41
CA ASN A 33 13.38 -0.75 3.45
C ASN A 33 12.38 -1.68 4.16
N ARG A 34 12.85 -2.45 5.17
CA ARG A 34 11.97 -3.33 5.93
C ARG A 34 10.87 -2.55 6.66
N SER A 35 11.20 -1.41 7.28
CA SER A 35 10.22 -0.57 7.97
C SER A 35 9.21 0.03 6.99
N ILE A 36 9.66 0.59 5.86
CA ILE A 36 8.77 1.16 4.83
C ILE A 36 7.82 0.11 4.29
N ARG A 37 8.31 -1.10 3.98
CA ARG A 37 7.47 -2.20 3.54
C ARG A 37 6.44 -2.58 4.60
N PHE A 38 6.86 -2.70 5.86
CA PHE A 38 5.95 -3.06 6.94
C PHE A 38 4.83 -2.03 7.12
N TYR A 39 5.18 -0.75 7.31
CA TYR A 39 4.18 0.31 7.48
C TYR A 39 3.33 0.52 6.23
N GLY A 40 3.93 0.44 5.04
CA GLY A 40 3.21 0.54 3.76
C GLY A 40 2.20 -0.58 3.57
N VAL A 41 2.56 -1.83 3.86
CA VAL A 41 1.64 -2.97 3.82
C VAL A 41 0.54 -2.83 4.86
N VAL A 42 0.86 -2.43 6.09
CA VAL A 42 -0.15 -2.22 7.14
C VAL A 42 -1.15 -1.15 6.75
N LEU A 43 -0.68 0.00 6.23
CA LEU A 43 -1.55 1.09 5.73
C LEU A 43 -2.44 0.60 4.58
N LEU A 44 -1.86 -0.15 3.64
CA LEU A 44 -2.56 -0.63 2.46
C LEU A 44 -3.61 -1.69 2.79
N VAL A 45 -3.27 -2.62 3.69
CA VAL A 45 -4.24 -3.60 4.21
C VAL A 45 -5.33 -2.89 5.01
N GLY A 46 -5.00 -1.93 5.87
CA GLY A 46 -5.98 -1.19 6.65
C GLY A 46 -6.97 -0.40 5.79
N THR A 47 -6.47 0.34 4.80
CA THR A 47 -7.32 1.09 3.87
C THR A 47 -8.16 0.16 3.00
N LYS A 48 -7.62 -0.99 2.57
CA LYS A 48 -8.40 -1.96 1.80
C LYS A 48 -9.45 -2.69 2.65
N LEU A 49 -9.17 -2.98 3.92
CA LEU A 49 -10.16 -3.53 4.84
C LEU A 49 -11.30 -2.55 5.08
N ALA A 50 -11.00 -1.26 5.22
CA ALA A 50 -12.03 -0.22 5.33
C ALA A 50 -12.91 -0.17 4.07
N ASP A 51 -12.31 -0.25 2.89
CA ASP A 51 -13.01 -0.32 1.61
C ASP A 51 -13.91 -1.58 1.51
N VAL A 52 -13.37 -2.75 1.83
CA VAL A 52 -14.14 -4.01 1.85
C VAL A 52 -15.30 -3.94 2.84
N ALA A 53 -15.09 -3.36 4.03
CA ALA A 53 -16.13 -3.21 5.03
C ALA A 53 -17.24 -2.26 4.56
N THR A 54 -16.91 -1.12 3.97
CA THR A 54 -17.92 -0.18 3.46
C THR A 54 -18.66 -0.76 2.26
N THR A 55 -18.00 -1.49 1.35
CA THR A 55 -18.69 -2.19 0.25
C THR A 55 -19.62 -3.28 0.77
N ALA A 56 -19.16 -4.10 1.72
CA ALA A 56 -19.98 -5.15 2.32
C ALA A 56 -21.23 -4.57 2.99
N VAL A 57 -21.07 -3.52 3.79
CA VAL A 57 -22.20 -2.85 4.47
C VAL A 57 -23.15 -2.24 3.44
N GLY A 58 -22.62 -1.55 2.42
CA GLY A 58 -23.42 -0.93 1.37
C GLY A 58 -24.28 -1.95 0.62
N LEU A 59 -23.68 -3.03 0.12
CA LEU A 59 -24.40 -4.03 -0.68
C LEU A 59 -25.32 -4.93 0.14
N GLN A 60 -24.99 -5.22 1.40
CA GLN A 60 -25.78 -6.12 2.23
C GLN A 60 -27.02 -5.45 2.84
N TYR A 61 -26.92 -4.18 3.22
CA TYR A 61 -27.98 -3.51 4.01
C TYR A 61 -28.75 -2.45 3.23
N LEU A 62 -28.27 -1.99 2.07
CA LEU A 62 -28.91 -0.92 1.30
C LEU A 62 -29.28 -1.40 -0.11
N PRO A 63 -30.54 -1.83 -0.34
CA PRO A 63 -30.97 -2.44 -1.59
C PRO A 63 -30.92 -1.51 -2.82
N GLY A 64 -30.70 -0.20 -2.62
CA GLY A 64 -30.50 0.77 -3.71
C GLY A 64 -29.05 0.95 -4.15
N ILE A 65 -28.07 0.38 -3.43
CA ILE A 65 -26.66 0.42 -3.82
C ILE A 65 -26.35 -0.85 -4.61
N THR A 66 -25.90 -0.68 -5.85
CA THR A 66 -25.45 -1.79 -6.71
C THR A 66 -23.96 -1.68 -6.99
N GLU A 67 -23.29 -2.81 -7.18
CA GLU A 67 -21.87 -2.85 -7.51
C GLU A 67 -21.68 -2.33 -8.94
N ALA A 68 -20.96 -1.21 -9.09
CA ALA A 68 -20.74 -0.59 -10.39
C ALA A 68 -19.68 -1.32 -11.24
N ASN A 69 -18.85 -2.17 -10.61
CA ASN A 69 -17.81 -2.92 -11.30
C ASN A 69 -18.33 -4.27 -11.79
N PRO A 70 -18.44 -4.51 -13.12
CA PRO A 70 -19.02 -5.73 -13.67
C PRO A 70 -18.21 -6.99 -13.33
N VAL A 71 -16.89 -6.84 -13.09
CA VAL A 71 -16.04 -7.97 -12.69
C VAL A 71 -16.32 -8.35 -11.23
N ALA A 72 -16.52 -7.35 -10.36
CA ALA A 72 -16.84 -7.60 -8.96
C ALA A 72 -18.25 -8.18 -8.81
N ASP A 73 -19.21 -7.65 -9.56
CA ASP A 73 -20.58 -8.15 -9.59
C ASP A 73 -20.64 -9.64 -10.01
N HIS A 74 -19.94 -10.01 -11.08
CA HIS A 74 -19.85 -11.41 -11.51
C HIS A 74 -19.28 -12.31 -10.40
N LEU A 75 -18.21 -11.87 -9.72
CA LEU A 75 -17.61 -12.63 -8.62
C LEU A 75 -18.54 -12.75 -7.41
N PHE A 76 -19.35 -11.72 -7.12
CA PHE A 76 -20.32 -11.75 -6.03
C PHE A 76 -21.49 -12.68 -6.34
N VAL A 77 -21.95 -12.71 -7.58
CA VAL A 77 -22.99 -13.64 -8.04
C VAL A 77 -22.49 -15.08 -8.00
N GLU A 78 -21.26 -15.32 -8.45
CA GLU A 78 -20.73 -16.68 -8.60
C GLU A 78 -20.26 -17.29 -7.27
N TRP A 79 -19.55 -16.52 -6.44
CA TRP A 79 -18.89 -17.02 -5.23
C TRP A 79 -19.49 -16.48 -3.92
N GLY A 80 -20.46 -15.55 -4.01
CA GLY A 80 -21.04 -14.84 -2.89
C GLY A 80 -20.24 -13.59 -2.50
N LEU A 81 -20.93 -12.60 -1.94
CA LEU A 81 -20.39 -11.28 -1.60
C LEU A 81 -19.12 -11.35 -0.75
N PHE A 82 -19.13 -12.07 0.37
CA PHE A 82 -17.99 -12.11 1.30
C PHE A 82 -16.78 -12.83 0.70
N THR A 83 -17.00 -13.92 -0.01
CA THR A 83 -15.92 -14.66 -0.70
C THR A 83 -15.31 -13.81 -1.80
N GLY A 84 -16.15 -13.23 -2.66
CA GLY A 84 -15.70 -12.35 -3.74
C GLY A 84 -14.92 -11.15 -3.21
N LEU A 85 -15.41 -10.48 -2.16
CA LEU A 85 -14.70 -9.38 -1.50
C LEU A 85 -13.36 -9.81 -0.91
N THR A 86 -13.30 -10.99 -0.30
CA THR A 86 -12.05 -11.52 0.28
C THR A 86 -11.02 -11.81 -0.81
N VAL A 87 -11.44 -12.43 -1.92
CA VAL A 87 -10.55 -12.73 -3.05
C VAL A 87 -10.08 -11.43 -3.72
N LEU A 88 -11.00 -10.54 -4.09
CA LEU A 88 -10.67 -9.25 -4.72
C LEU A 88 -9.78 -8.39 -3.82
N GLY A 89 -10.11 -8.33 -2.53
CA GLY A 89 -9.32 -7.65 -1.51
C GLY A 89 -7.89 -8.21 -1.46
N THR A 90 -7.75 -9.51 -1.28
CA THR A 90 -6.44 -10.19 -1.20
C THR A 90 -5.63 -10.00 -2.49
N ALA A 91 -6.26 -10.22 -3.65
CA ALA A 91 -5.62 -10.05 -4.95
C ALA A 91 -5.14 -8.62 -5.17
N SER A 92 -5.94 -7.62 -4.78
CA SER A 92 -5.57 -6.20 -4.91
C SER A 92 -4.38 -5.82 -4.02
N VAL A 93 -4.35 -6.31 -2.78
CA VAL A 93 -3.23 -6.09 -1.85
C VAL A 93 -1.97 -6.75 -2.41
N PHE A 94 -2.08 -8.00 -2.87
CA PHE A 94 -0.95 -8.72 -3.45
C PHE A 94 -0.39 -7.99 -4.68
N PHE A 95 -1.26 -7.57 -5.60
CA PHE A 95 -0.88 -6.79 -6.77
C PHE A 95 -0.18 -5.49 -6.38
N ALA A 96 -0.70 -4.76 -5.39
CA ALA A 96 -0.11 -3.50 -4.92
C ALA A 96 1.30 -3.70 -4.34
N VAL A 97 1.49 -4.74 -3.52
CA VAL A 97 2.80 -5.09 -2.97
C VAL A 97 3.76 -5.45 -4.10
N CYS A 98 3.35 -6.31 -5.04
CA CYS A 98 4.17 -6.65 -6.20
C CYS A 98 4.55 -5.43 -7.04
N ALA A 99 3.60 -4.52 -7.30
CA ALA A 99 3.86 -3.30 -8.04
C ALA A 99 4.89 -2.40 -7.33
N ALA A 100 4.75 -2.23 -6.01
CA ALA A 100 5.69 -1.45 -5.21
C ALA A 100 7.11 -2.08 -5.22
N GLU A 101 7.21 -3.40 -5.06
CA GLU A 101 8.50 -4.10 -5.10
C GLU A 101 9.16 -4.01 -6.48
N LEU A 102 8.43 -4.34 -7.54
CA LEU A 102 8.96 -4.34 -8.90
C LEU A 102 9.40 -2.93 -9.33
N PHE A 103 8.62 -1.91 -8.98
CA PHE A 103 8.98 -0.54 -9.30
C PHE A 103 10.18 -0.05 -8.49
N GLY A 104 10.26 -0.38 -7.19
CA GLY A 104 11.43 -0.09 -6.36
C GLY A 104 12.70 -0.74 -6.91
N LEU A 105 12.60 -1.98 -7.38
CA LEU A 105 13.69 -2.71 -8.02
C LEU A 105 14.10 -2.09 -9.36
N GLU A 106 13.15 -1.73 -10.21
CA GLU A 106 13.41 -1.13 -11.52
C GLU A 106 14.04 0.26 -11.40
N VAL A 107 13.55 1.10 -10.48
CA VAL A 107 14.13 2.41 -10.17
C VAL A 107 15.57 2.27 -9.67
N ARG A 108 15.83 1.29 -8.81
CA ARG A 108 17.19 1.00 -8.35
C ARG A 108 18.10 0.56 -9.50
N ARG A 109 17.60 -0.29 -10.40
CA ARG A 109 18.35 -0.78 -11.56
C ARG A 109 18.71 0.35 -12.52
N ARG A 110 17.81 1.30 -12.75
CA ARG A 110 18.00 2.39 -13.72
C ARG A 110 18.78 3.58 -13.18
N LEU A 111 18.54 3.98 -11.94
CA LEU A 111 19.11 5.22 -11.38
C LEU A 111 20.34 4.98 -10.50
N GLY A 112 20.62 3.74 -10.10
CA GLY A 112 21.77 3.41 -9.23
C GLY A 112 21.74 4.03 -7.83
N LEU A 113 20.70 4.80 -7.51
CA LEU A 113 20.58 5.57 -6.27
C LEU A 113 19.65 4.85 -5.28
N PRO A 114 20.13 4.44 -4.09
CA PRO A 114 19.33 3.66 -3.15
C PRO A 114 18.20 4.47 -2.49
N ARG A 115 18.32 5.80 -2.42
CA ARG A 115 17.30 6.68 -1.82
C ARG A 115 16.09 6.88 -2.74
N THR A 116 16.28 7.00 -4.05
CA THR A 116 15.16 7.19 -5.00
C THR A 116 14.27 5.96 -5.10
N ALA A 117 14.86 4.77 -4.99
CA ALA A 117 14.10 3.51 -4.91
C ALA A 117 13.16 3.46 -3.69
N LEU A 118 13.59 3.96 -2.53
CA LEU A 118 12.75 4.03 -1.33
C LEU A 118 11.60 5.04 -1.51
N PHE A 119 11.88 6.22 -2.07
CA PHE A 119 10.84 7.20 -2.38
C PHE A 119 9.80 6.66 -3.37
N ALA A 120 10.25 5.92 -4.39
CA ALA A 120 9.40 5.28 -5.37
C ALA A 120 8.49 4.19 -4.74
N GLN A 121 9.01 3.42 -3.79
CA GLN A 121 8.20 2.46 -3.03
C GLN A 121 7.16 3.17 -2.16
N VAL A 122 7.59 4.18 -1.39
CA VAL A 122 6.70 4.97 -0.54
C VAL A 122 5.60 5.63 -1.36
N SER A 123 5.91 6.20 -2.52
CA SER A 123 4.91 6.86 -3.36
C SER A 123 3.83 5.88 -3.82
N ILE A 124 4.19 4.67 -4.25
CA ILE A 124 3.21 3.66 -4.67
C ILE A 124 2.31 3.24 -3.50
N TYR A 125 2.91 2.89 -2.36
CA TYR A 125 2.12 2.50 -1.18
C TYR A 125 1.16 3.61 -0.76
N LEU A 126 1.62 4.87 -0.78
CA LEU A 126 0.82 6.02 -0.40
C LEU A 126 -0.30 6.30 -1.41
N THR A 127 0.00 6.28 -2.72
CA THR A 127 -1.00 6.49 -3.78
C THR A 127 -2.09 5.41 -3.75
N LEU A 128 -1.70 4.14 -3.65
CA LEU A 128 -2.68 3.04 -3.63
C LEU A 128 -3.51 3.03 -2.34
N SER A 129 -2.89 3.30 -1.19
CA SER A 129 -3.62 3.42 0.08
C SER A 129 -4.59 4.60 0.07
N ALA A 130 -4.17 5.74 -0.50
CA ALA A 130 -5.05 6.90 -0.66
C ALA A 130 -6.22 6.60 -1.60
N LEU A 131 -6.00 5.89 -2.70
CA LEU A 131 -7.06 5.45 -3.60
C LEU A 131 -8.05 4.54 -2.89
N PHE A 132 -7.60 3.51 -2.17
CA PHE A 132 -8.50 2.65 -1.40
C PHE A 132 -9.24 3.42 -0.31
N GLY A 133 -8.57 4.33 0.39
CA GLY A 133 -9.21 5.21 1.36
C GLY A 133 -10.28 6.11 0.75
N LEU A 134 -10.02 6.68 -0.44
CA LEU A 134 -10.99 7.53 -1.15
C LEU A 134 -12.23 6.73 -1.56
N VAL A 135 -12.05 5.51 -2.06
CA VAL A 135 -13.17 4.60 -2.40
C VAL A 135 -13.96 4.26 -1.14
N ALA A 136 -13.29 3.93 -0.03
CA ALA A 136 -13.94 3.67 1.24
C ALA A 136 -14.78 4.87 1.73
N ILE A 137 -14.24 6.10 1.63
CA ILE A 137 -14.96 7.33 1.97
C ILE A 137 -16.18 7.50 1.06
N ARG A 138 -16.02 7.32 -0.26
CA ARG A 138 -17.12 7.43 -1.21
C ARG A 138 -18.24 6.43 -0.89
N ASN A 139 -17.89 5.18 -0.60
CA ASN A 139 -18.85 4.15 -0.22
C ASN A 139 -19.54 4.51 1.11
N GLY A 140 -18.78 5.02 2.09
CA GLY A 140 -19.34 5.52 3.36
C GLY A 140 -20.31 6.69 3.18
N LEU A 141 -20.02 7.62 2.26
CA LEU A 141 -20.91 8.73 1.93
C LEU A 141 -22.22 8.25 1.28
N LEU A 142 -22.15 7.27 0.36
CA LEU A 142 -23.35 6.67 -0.24
C LEU A 142 -24.23 5.99 0.82
N ILE A 143 -23.61 5.28 1.75
CA ILE A 143 -24.32 4.67 2.89
C ILE A 143 -25.02 5.72 3.73
N ALA A 144 -24.33 6.82 4.07
CA ALA A 144 -24.89 7.89 4.88
C ALA A 144 -26.08 8.56 4.20
N ASP A 145 -25.95 8.91 2.91
CA ASP A 145 -27.00 9.59 2.13
C ASP A 145 -28.27 8.72 2.04
N GLN A 146 -28.09 7.43 1.74
CA GLN A 146 -29.22 6.52 1.60
C GLN A 146 -29.86 6.14 2.95
N THR A 147 -29.07 6.11 4.03
CA THR A 147 -29.62 5.96 5.39
C THR A 147 -30.48 7.16 5.77
N VAL A 148 -30.02 8.38 5.47
CA VAL A 148 -30.80 9.62 5.71
C VAL A 148 -32.10 9.62 4.91
N TYR A 149 -32.05 9.19 3.64
CA TYR A 149 -33.24 9.07 2.80
C TYR A 149 -34.28 8.11 3.40
N VAL A 150 -33.87 6.89 3.75
CA VAL A 150 -34.76 5.87 4.34
C VAL A 150 -35.30 6.32 5.70
N LEU A 151 -34.49 7.00 6.52
CA LEU A 151 -34.93 7.53 7.81
C LEU A 151 -35.94 8.68 7.64
N GLY A 152 -35.75 9.55 6.65
CA GLY A 152 -36.67 10.64 6.33
C GLY A 152 -38.04 10.12 5.87
N GLU A 153 -38.05 9.03 5.09
CA GLU A 153 -39.27 8.36 4.63
C GLU A 153 -40.01 7.65 5.78
N THR A 154 -39.28 6.98 6.69
CA THR A 154 -39.87 6.26 7.82
C THR A 154 -40.35 7.17 8.97
N ILE A 155 -39.73 8.34 9.16
CA ILE A 155 -40.12 9.32 10.20
C ILE A 155 -41.20 10.29 9.69
N GLY A 156 -41.57 10.24 8.40
CA GLY A 156 -42.64 11.07 7.85
C GLY A 156 -42.24 12.55 7.67
N LEU A 157 -40.96 12.81 7.39
CA LEU A 157 -40.47 14.13 6.98
C LEU A 157 -40.54 14.34 5.45
N GLY A 158 -41.14 13.40 4.72
CA GLY A 158 -41.46 13.53 3.29
C GLY A 158 -42.84 14.14 3.09
N GLY A 159 -42.90 15.48 3.06
CA GLY A 159 -44.05 16.30 2.67
C GLY A 159 -43.62 17.72 2.38
#